data_AF-A0ABD7X153-F1
#
_entry.id   AF-A0ABD7X153-F1
#
_cell.length_a   1.000
_cell.length_b   1.000
_cell.length_c   1.000
_cell.angle_alpha   90.00
_cell.angle_beta   90.00
_cell.angle_gamma   90.00
#
_symmetry.space_group_name_H-M   'P 1'
#
loop_
_entity.id
_entity.type
_entity.pdbx_description
1 polymer ?
#
loop_
_entity_poly.entity_id
_entity_poly.type
_entity_poly.pdbx_seq_one_letter_code
_entity_poly.pdbx_strand_id
1 'polypeptide(L)'
;MEAFIRNDQYNFIKSQTQILINGHGTVNNSDVLLALKALAKEKVLHAFDVLSEEQEELLLPVAEVRTKEQAEVFLETIKPYVIPFKSFTEAGVKKLFPKVKKLKVPSADSIDLTSISYISWIDKGSNRKFIVAQDLYTQKLKGIQGTFKPINQKGICTLCHSYEEVGMFTAEIKGTVQGTFTQRGNYICQDSEACNQNLLTLDRLHDFMLRLSK
;
A
#
# COMPACT_ATOMS: atom_id res chain seq x y z
N MET A 1 -4.68 22.21 -9.99
CA MET A 1 -3.88 20.98 -10.06
C MET A 1 -4.76 19.77 -9.77
N GLU A 2 -4.70 18.73 -10.60
CA GLU A 2 -5.40 17.45 -10.38
C GLU A 2 -4.65 16.57 -9.37
N ALA A 3 -5.33 15.55 -8.82
CA ALA A 3 -4.69 14.58 -7.93
C ALA A 3 -3.64 13.75 -8.69
N PHE A 4 -2.45 13.62 -8.12
CA PHE A 4 -1.30 12.98 -8.76
C PHE A 4 -0.50 12.06 -7.80
N ILE A 5 -0.78 12.11 -6.50
CA ILE A 5 -0.05 11.36 -5.48
C ILE A 5 -0.76 10.02 -5.24
N ARG A 6 -0.09 8.90 -5.45
CA ARG A 6 -0.63 7.59 -5.05
C ARG A 6 -0.53 7.39 -3.54
N ASN A 7 -1.35 6.50 -2.98
CA ASN A 7 -1.30 6.17 -1.55
C ASN A 7 0.10 5.73 -1.07
N ASP A 8 0.83 4.91 -1.85
CA ASP A 8 2.19 4.49 -1.51
C ASP A 8 3.18 5.65 -1.46
N GLN A 9 3.04 6.62 -2.38
CA GLN A 9 3.86 7.83 -2.42
C GLN A 9 3.52 8.76 -1.25
N TYR A 10 2.24 8.92 -0.91
CA TYR A 10 1.82 9.69 0.27
C TYR A 10 2.40 9.10 1.56
N ASN A 11 2.32 7.77 1.72
CA ASN A 11 2.93 7.07 2.86
C ASN A 11 4.46 7.21 2.86
N PHE A 12 5.10 7.16 1.69
CA PHE A 12 6.52 7.40 1.55
C PHE A 12 6.90 8.82 2.02
N ILE A 13 6.18 9.85 1.57
CA ILE A 13 6.36 11.23 2.01
C ILE A 13 6.19 11.33 3.53
N LYS A 14 5.13 10.76 4.09
CA LYS A 14 4.89 10.67 5.54
C LYS A 14 6.04 9.97 6.29
N SER A 15 6.66 8.94 5.70
CA SER A 15 7.83 8.31 6.32
C SER A 15 9.05 9.23 6.33
N GLN A 16 9.23 10.07 5.29
CA GLN A 16 10.33 11.03 5.24
C GLN A 16 10.14 12.16 6.26
N THR A 17 8.91 12.63 6.50
CA THR A 17 8.66 13.61 7.56
C THR A 17 9.04 13.06 8.93
N GLN A 18 8.70 11.79 9.21
CA GLN A 18 9.08 11.15 10.48
C GLN A 18 10.61 11.01 10.63
N ILE A 19 11.33 10.70 9.55
CA ILE A 19 12.80 10.67 9.55
C ILE A 19 13.37 12.05 9.90
N LEU A 20 12.83 13.12 9.33
CA LEU A 20 13.28 14.49 9.60
C LEU A 20 13.02 14.92 11.05
N ILE A 21 11.83 14.62 11.58
CA ILE A 21 11.48 14.88 12.98
C ILE A 21 12.46 14.16 13.92
N ASN A 22 12.72 12.88 13.67
CA ASN A 22 13.66 12.10 14.47
C ASN A 22 15.08 12.66 14.35
N GLY A 23 15.50 13.07 13.13
CA GLY A 23 16.78 13.72 12.89
C GLY A 23 16.93 14.99 13.72
N HIS A 24 15.94 15.87 13.69
CA HIS A 24 15.92 17.10 14.49
C HIS A 24 15.96 16.85 16.00
N GLY A 25 15.41 15.73 16.49
CA GLY A 25 15.46 15.36 17.90
C GLY A 25 16.75 14.65 18.35
N THR A 26 17.57 14.14 17.44
CA THR A 26 18.71 13.24 17.78
C THR A 26 20.06 13.69 17.22
N VAL A 27 20.09 14.55 16.19
CA VAL A 27 21.32 14.97 15.50
C VAL A 27 21.72 16.37 15.96
N ASN A 28 22.93 16.49 16.50
CA ASN A 28 23.48 17.77 16.98
C ASN A 28 24.28 18.55 15.92
N ASN A 29 24.73 17.89 14.85
CA ASN A 29 25.54 18.51 13.80
C ASN A 29 24.65 19.12 12.71
N SER A 30 24.84 20.41 12.42
CA SER A 30 24.07 21.16 11.42
C SER A 30 24.24 20.64 10.00
N ASP A 31 25.45 20.23 9.63
CA ASP A 31 25.76 19.74 8.27
C ASP A 31 25.09 18.39 8.02
N VAL A 32 25.03 17.53 9.04
CA VAL A 32 24.30 16.25 8.97
C VAL A 32 22.80 16.51 8.81
N LEU A 33 22.24 17.48 9.53
CA LEU A 33 20.83 17.87 9.36
C LEU A 33 20.56 18.44 7.96
N LEU A 34 21.45 19.27 7.43
CA LEU A 34 21.33 19.81 6.07
C LEU A 34 21.35 18.69 5.02
N ALA A 35 22.27 17.72 5.17
CA ALA A 35 22.32 16.55 4.31
C ALA A 35 21.04 15.70 4.40
N LEU A 36 20.51 15.49 5.62
CA LEU A 36 19.27 14.74 5.82
C LEU A 36 18.08 15.41 5.14
N LYS A 37 17.97 16.74 5.24
CA LYS A 37 16.93 17.53 4.56
C LYS A 37 17.04 17.43 3.04
N ALA A 38 18.25 17.59 2.50
CA ALA A 38 18.50 17.47 1.07
C ALA A 38 18.13 16.07 0.55
N LEU A 39 18.52 15.02 1.27
CA LEU A 39 18.20 13.63 0.92
C LEU A 39 16.69 13.32 1.01
N ALA A 40 16.01 13.81 2.05
CA ALA A 40 14.57 13.62 2.18
C ALA A 40 13.81 14.26 1.01
N LYS A 41 14.20 15.48 0.64
CA LYS A 41 13.67 16.19 -0.52
C LYS A 41 13.90 15.42 -1.82
N GLU A 42 15.14 15.04 -2.09
CA GLU A 42 15.50 14.29 -3.31
C GLU A 42 14.72 12.97 -3.42
N LYS A 43 14.64 12.21 -2.31
CA LYS A 43 13.88 10.96 -2.26
C LYS A 43 12.39 11.16 -2.54
N VAL A 44 11.79 12.22 -2.01
CA VAL A 44 10.38 12.53 -2.26
C VAL A 44 10.16 12.83 -3.73
N LEU A 45 11.00 13.64 -4.36
CA LEU A 45 10.87 13.98 -5.78
C LEU A 45 11.08 12.74 -6.67
N HIS A 46 12.07 11.90 -6.35
CA HIS A 46 12.35 10.66 -7.06
C HIS A 46 11.30 9.55 -6.83
N ALA A 47 10.34 9.73 -5.92
CA ALA A 47 9.22 8.81 -5.76
C ALA A 47 8.20 8.92 -6.92
N PHE A 48 8.34 9.92 -7.78
CA PHE A 48 7.48 10.19 -8.93
C PHE A 48 8.27 10.05 -10.22
N ASP A 49 7.64 9.47 -11.26
CA ASP A 49 8.27 9.34 -12.58
C ASP A 49 8.38 10.70 -13.30
N VAL A 50 7.34 11.53 -13.16
CA VAL A 50 7.24 12.87 -13.74
C VAL A 50 6.47 13.76 -12.78
N LEU A 51 6.98 14.97 -12.56
CA LEU A 51 6.34 16.05 -11.82
C LEU A 51 6.29 17.31 -12.69
N SER A 52 5.20 18.09 -12.61
CA SER A 52 5.22 19.48 -13.08
C SER A 52 5.92 20.38 -12.06
N GLU A 53 6.33 21.58 -12.49
CA GLU A 53 6.92 22.58 -11.60
C GLU A 53 6.01 22.88 -10.39
N GLU A 54 4.70 23.06 -10.62
CA GLU A 54 3.72 23.26 -9.54
C GLU A 54 3.65 22.08 -8.55
N GLN A 55 3.76 20.85 -9.05
CA GLN A 55 3.73 19.64 -8.22
C GLN A 55 5.01 19.49 -7.40
N GLU A 56 6.16 19.83 -7.99
CA GLU A 56 7.43 19.87 -7.27
C GLU A 56 7.39 20.93 -6.17
N GLU A 57 6.97 22.15 -6.48
CA GLU A 57 6.82 23.25 -5.50
C GLU A 57 5.92 22.87 -4.32
N LEU A 58 4.84 22.11 -4.58
CA LEU A 58 3.96 21.59 -3.52
C LEU A 58 4.70 20.65 -2.55
N LEU A 59 5.66 19.86 -3.04
CA LEU A 59 6.34 18.81 -2.27
C LEU A 59 7.63 19.30 -1.59
N LEU A 60 8.29 20.33 -2.12
CA LEU A 60 9.52 20.92 -1.57
C LEU A 60 9.45 21.27 -0.06
N PRO A 61 8.32 21.74 0.50
CA PRO A 61 8.20 22.04 1.92
C PRO A 61 8.48 20.86 2.87
N VAL A 62 8.51 19.61 2.37
CA VAL A 62 8.89 18.43 3.18
C VAL A 62 10.22 18.63 3.92
N ALA A 63 11.19 19.31 3.29
CA ALA A 63 12.52 19.54 3.86
C ALA A 63 12.52 20.49 5.07
N GLU A 64 11.44 21.24 5.28
CA GLU A 64 11.30 22.17 6.39
C GLU A 64 10.59 21.59 7.60
N VAL A 65 10.10 20.35 7.51
CA VAL A 65 9.46 19.66 8.63
C VAL A 65 10.46 19.35 9.74
N ARG A 66 10.20 19.88 10.94
CA ARG A 66 11.02 19.66 12.16
C ARG A 66 10.23 19.03 13.29
N THR A 67 8.92 19.30 13.37
CA THR A 67 8.05 18.82 14.44
C THR A 67 6.87 18.02 13.89
N LYS A 68 6.15 17.34 14.79
CA LYS A 68 4.96 16.56 14.43
C LYS A 68 3.83 17.45 13.91
N GLU A 69 3.66 18.61 14.50
CA GLU A 69 2.64 19.59 14.11
C GLU A 69 2.91 20.13 12.70
N GLN A 70 4.18 20.40 12.38
CA GLN A 70 4.58 20.80 11.02
C GLN A 70 4.37 19.68 10.02
N ALA A 71 4.66 18.43 10.41
CA ALA A 71 4.42 17.27 9.56
C ALA A 71 2.93 17.11 9.24
N GLU A 72 2.06 17.25 10.25
CA GLU A 72 0.61 17.16 10.09
C GLU A 72 0.09 18.26 9.15
N VAL A 73 0.48 19.52 9.36
CA VAL A 73 0.10 20.64 8.48
C VAL A 73 0.53 20.39 7.03
N PHE A 74 1.76 19.94 6.82
CA PHE A 74 2.27 19.63 5.48
C PHE A 74 1.50 18.46 4.84
N LEU A 75 1.28 17.38 5.57
CA LEU A 75 0.58 16.19 5.08
C LEU A 75 -0.88 16.48 4.75
N GLU A 76 -1.56 17.34 5.52
CA GLU A 76 -2.91 17.83 5.21
C GLU A 76 -2.94 18.72 3.97
N THR A 77 -1.87 19.48 3.71
CA THR A 77 -1.77 20.31 2.49
C THR A 77 -1.70 19.45 1.23
N ILE A 78 -1.02 18.31 1.28
CA ILE A 78 -0.88 17.43 0.11
C ILE A 78 -1.98 16.36 -0.01
N LYS A 79 -2.70 16.06 1.08
CA LYS A 79 -3.76 15.03 1.12
C LYS A 79 -4.85 15.19 0.04
N PRO A 80 -5.33 16.40 -0.31
CA PRO A 80 -6.30 16.60 -1.39
C PRO A 80 -5.81 16.17 -2.77
N TYR A 81 -4.49 16.03 -2.97
CA TYR A 81 -3.90 15.61 -4.23
C TYR A 81 -3.62 14.10 -4.29
N VAL A 82 -4.09 13.34 -3.31
CA VAL A 82 -4.01 11.87 -3.32
C VAL A 82 -5.06 11.29 -4.27
N ILE A 83 -4.60 10.47 -5.20
CA ILE A 83 -5.46 9.72 -6.13
C ILE A 83 -6.19 8.64 -5.31
N PRO A 84 -7.53 8.69 -5.21
CA PRO A 84 -8.28 7.66 -4.53
C PRO A 84 -8.14 6.33 -5.28
N PHE A 85 -8.09 5.23 -4.53
CA PHE A 85 -8.18 3.89 -5.09
C PHE A 85 -9.41 3.76 -5.98
N LYS A 86 -9.27 3.01 -7.07
CA LYS A 86 -10.33 2.81 -8.05
C LYS A 86 -11.60 2.28 -7.37
N SER A 87 -12.64 3.11 -7.37
CA SER A 87 -13.93 2.74 -6.82
C SER A 87 -14.46 1.47 -7.49
N PHE A 88 -15.18 0.66 -6.71
CA PHE A 88 -15.64 -0.64 -7.11
C PHE A 88 -17.07 -0.90 -6.61
N THR A 89 -17.79 -1.73 -7.36
CA THR A 89 -19.11 -2.22 -6.95
C THR A 89 -19.01 -3.67 -6.51
N GLU A 90 -19.92 -4.10 -5.66
CA GLU A 90 -20.02 -5.51 -5.26
C GLU A 90 -20.11 -6.43 -6.49
N ALA A 91 -20.92 -6.05 -7.49
CA ALA A 91 -21.04 -6.78 -8.75
C ALA A 91 -19.72 -6.84 -9.53
N GLY A 92 -18.96 -5.74 -9.57
CA GLY A 92 -17.64 -5.68 -10.21
C GLY A 92 -16.63 -6.61 -9.54
N VAL A 93 -16.58 -6.60 -8.21
CA VAL A 93 -15.68 -7.49 -7.45
C VAL A 93 -16.09 -8.95 -7.56
N LYS A 94 -17.39 -9.28 -7.54
CA LYS A 94 -17.86 -10.66 -7.77
C LYS A 94 -17.44 -11.23 -9.12
N LYS A 95 -17.34 -10.39 -10.17
CA LYS A 95 -16.83 -10.82 -11.49
C LYS A 95 -15.36 -11.24 -11.46
N LEU A 96 -14.56 -10.75 -10.50
CA LEU A 96 -13.18 -11.19 -10.30
C LEU A 96 -13.11 -12.62 -9.73
N PHE A 97 -14.19 -13.10 -9.10
CA PHE A 97 -14.26 -14.38 -8.40
C PHE A 97 -15.47 -15.22 -8.85
N PRO A 98 -15.61 -15.57 -10.15
CA PRO A 98 -16.83 -16.18 -10.70
C PRO A 98 -17.16 -17.56 -10.09
N LYS A 99 -16.18 -18.21 -9.45
CA LYS A 99 -16.36 -19.51 -8.79
C LYS A 99 -16.90 -19.40 -7.35
N VAL A 100 -17.06 -18.18 -6.82
CA VAL A 100 -17.50 -17.94 -5.44
C VAL A 100 -18.93 -17.41 -5.43
N LYS A 101 -19.90 -18.31 -5.21
CA LYS A 101 -21.34 -18.01 -5.37
C LYS A 101 -21.91 -17.01 -4.35
N LYS A 102 -21.34 -16.92 -3.14
CA LYS A 102 -21.86 -16.11 -2.02
C LYS A 102 -20.80 -15.16 -1.43
N LEU A 103 -19.95 -14.59 -2.28
CA LEU A 103 -18.92 -13.65 -1.86
C LEU A 103 -19.55 -12.40 -1.26
N LYS A 104 -19.29 -12.13 0.03
CA LYS A 104 -19.58 -10.85 0.67
C LYS A 104 -18.40 -9.92 0.43
N VAL A 105 -18.65 -8.77 -0.19
CA VAL A 105 -17.62 -7.77 -0.52
C VAL A 105 -17.81 -6.58 0.42
N PRO A 106 -16.73 -5.99 0.98
CA PRO A 106 -16.85 -4.76 1.76
C PRO A 106 -17.42 -3.63 0.90
N SER A 107 -18.16 -2.69 1.50
CA SER A 107 -18.65 -1.52 0.78
C SER A 107 -17.49 -0.57 0.49
N ALA A 108 -17.46 0.01 -0.71
CA ALA A 108 -16.52 1.07 -1.03
C ALA A 108 -16.79 2.33 -0.18
N ASP A 109 -18.05 2.60 0.14
CA ASP A 109 -18.47 3.79 0.92
C ASP A 109 -18.01 3.74 2.38
N SER A 110 -17.65 2.56 2.88
CA SER A 110 -17.12 2.39 4.25
C SER A 110 -15.60 2.49 4.33
N ILE A 111 -14.92 2.79 3.23
CA ILE A 111 -13.45 2.80 3.14
C ILE A 111 -13.01 4.18 2.66
N ASP A 112 -12.02 4.76 3.35
CA ASP A 112 -11.30 5.90 2.79
C ASP A 112 -10.42 5.43 1.62
N LEU A 113 -10.91 5.63 0.40
CA LEU A 113 -10.19 5.21 -0.80
C LEU A 113 -8.86 5.97 -0.99
N THR A 114 -8.64 7.08 -0.29
CA THR A 114 -7.38 7.85 -0.36
C THR A 114 -6.30 7.33 0.59
N SER A 115 -6.57 6.27 1.37
CA SER A 115 -5.60 5.65 2.28
C SER A 115 -5.29 4.20 1.95
N ILE A 116 -5.72 3.72 0.78
CA ILE A 116 -5.50 2.35 0.35
C ILE A 116 -4.93 2.24 -1.07
N SER A 117 -4.13 1.21 -1.28
CA SER A 117 -3.62 0.75 -2.58
C SER A 117 -4.24 -0.58 -3.01
N TYR A 118 -4.87 -1.30 -2.07
CA TYR A 118 -5.60 -2.53 -2.31
C TYR A 118 -6.67 -2.75 -1.23
N ILE A 119 -7.68 -3.56 -1.54
CA ILE A 119 -8.64 -4.03 -0.54
C ILE A 119 -8.38 -5.49 -0.19
N SER A 120 -8.56 -5.84 1.06
CA SER A 120 -8.52 -7.24 1.50
C SER A 120 -9.44 -7.49 2.68
N TRP A 121 -10.12 -8.63 2.64
CA TRP A 121 -11.04 -9.07 3.68
C TRP A 121 -11.05 -10.59 3.79
N ILE A 122 -11.53 -11.09 4.91
CA ILE A 122 -11.78 -12.53 5.13
C ILE A 122 -13.28 -12.78 4.98
N ASP A 123 -13.65 -13.69 4.08
CA ASP A 123 -15.02 -14.18 4.00
C ASP A 123 -15.25 -15.22 5.10
N LYS A 124 -16.13 -14.91 6.05
CA LYS A 124 -16.44 -15.79 7.19
C LYS A 124 -17.07 -17.12 6.76
N GLY A 125 -17.75 -17.17 5.62
CA GLY A 125 -18.40 -18.38 5.13
C GLY A 125 -17.43 -19.44 4.61
N SER A 126 -16.35 -19.00 3.96
CA SER A 126 -15.34 -19.89 3.36
C SER A 126 -14.01 -19.90 4.12
N ASN A 127 -13.84 -19.02 5.12
CA ASN A 127 -12.58 -18.75 5.81
C ASN A 127 -11.42 -18.49 4.82
N ARG A 128 -11.73 -17.82 3.71
CA ARG A 128 -10.75 -17.43 2.68
C ARG A 128 -10.51 -15.93 2.75
N LYS A 129 -9.25 -15.54 2.59
CA LYS A 129 -8.86 -14.13 2.42
C LYS A 129 -8.88 -13.80 0.94
N PHE A 130 -9.48 -12.66 0.63
CA PHE A 130 -9.55 -12.08 -0.71
C PHE A 130 -8.66 -10.84 -0.72
N ILE A 131 -7.96 -10.62 -1.83
CA ILE A 131 -7.13 -9.44 -2.07
C ILE A 131 -7.47 -8.95 -3.48
N VAL A 132 -7.81 -7.67 -3.59
CA VAL A 132 -8.07 -7.02 -4.87
C VAL A 132 -7.21 -5.76 -4.96
N ALA A 133 -6.43 -5.66 -6.03
CA ALA A 133 -5.57 -4.53 -6.33
C ALA A 133 -5.72 -4.14 -7.80
N GLN A 134 -5.28 -2.92 -8.13
CA GLN A 134 -5.19 -2.49 -9.52
C GLN A 134 -3.98 -3.15 -10.18
N ASP A 135 -4.16 -3.67 -11.39
CA ASP A 135 -3.09 -4.25 -12.19
C ASP A 135 -2.25 -3.14 -12.82
N LEU A 136 -0.93 -3.22 -12.65
CA LEU A 136 0.02 -2.18 -13.07
C LEU A 136 -0.05 -1.89 -14.58
N TYR A 137 -0.28 -2.91 -15.41
CA TYR A 137 -0.23 -2.78 -16.87
C TYR A 137 -1.60 -2.45 -17.47
N THR A 138 -2.65 -3.12 -16.98
CA THR A 138 -4.00 -3.01 -17.56
C THR A 138 -4.86 -1.95 -16.88
N GLN A 139 -4.46 -1.46 -15.70
CA GLN A 139 -5.23 -0.51 -14.88
C GLN A 139 -6.63 -1.04 -14.48
N LYS A 140 -6.85 -2.35 -14.62
CA LYS A 140 -8.08 -3.05 -14.22
C LYS A 140 -7.89 -3.64 -12.82
N LEU A 141 -9.00 -3.82 -12.10
CA LEU A 141 -8.97 -4.55 -10.84
C LEU A 141 -8.69 -6.02 -11.09
N LYS A 142 -7.83 -6.60 -10.27
CA LYS A 142 -7.44 -8.01 -10.29
C LYS A 142 -7.56 -8.58 -8.89
N GLY A 143 -8.13 -9.78 -8.80
CA GLY A 143 -8.39 -10.46 -7.54
C GLY A 143 -7.59 -11.74 -7.39
N ILE A 144 -7.07 -11.97 -6.19
CA ILE A 144 -6.56 -13.28 -5.76
C ILE A 144 -7.29 -13.71 -4.49
N GLN A 145 -7.39 -15.02 -4.28
CA GLN A 145 -8.02 -15.61 -3.10
C GLN A 145 -7.21 -16.78 -2.57
N GLY A 146 -7.24 -17.01 -1.27
CA GLY A 146 -6.46 -18.04 -0.61
C GLY A 146 -6.94 -18.34 0.79
N THR A 147 -6.37 -19.37 1.41
CA THR A 147 -6.50 -19.59 2.86
C THR A 147 -5.63 -18.57 3.59
N PHE A 148 -6.02 -18.22 4.81
CA PHE A 148 -5.24 -17.35 5.67
C PHE A 148 -5.17 -17.95 7.07
N LYS A 149 -3.95 -18.19 7.55
CA LYS A 149 -3.71 -18.71 8.90
C LYS A 149 -2.90 -17.69 9.70
N PRO A 150 -3.53 -16.97 10.65
CA PRO A 150 -2.80 -16.14 11.61
C PRO A 150 -1.74 -16.97 12.33
N ILE A 151 -0.57 -16.39 12.57
CA ILE A 151 0.48 -17.03 13.35
C ILE A 151 0.63 -16.44 14.76
N ASN A 152 -0.20 -15.45 15.12
CA ASN A 152 -0.23 -14.77 16.42
C ASN A 152 1.16 -14.30 16.89
N GLN A 153 1.99 -13.87 15.94
CA GLN A 153 3.30 -13.32 16.17
C GLN A 153 3.61 -12.27 15.10
N LYS A 154 4.46 -11.32 15.46
CA LYS A 154 4.98 -10.34 14.53
C LYS A 154 6.02 -10.94 13.59
N GLY A 155 6.01 -10.45 12.35
CA GLY A 155 6.96 -10.83 11.32
C GLY A 155 7.00 -9.79 10.21
N ILE A 156 7.90 -9.98 9.25
CA ILE A 156 7.99 -9.10 8.09
C ILE A 156 6.88 -9.45 7.09
N CYS A 157 5.97 -8.51 6.85
CA CYS A 157 4.95 -8.65 5.84
C CYS A 157 5.57 -8.60 4.44
N THR A 158 5.16 -9.51 3.55
CA THR A 158 5.67 -9.53 2.18
C THR A 158 5.18 -8.36 1.34
N LEU A 159 4.01 -7.78 1.67
CA LEU A 159 3.40 -6.67 0.92
C LEU A 159 4.04 -5.33 1.31
N CYS A 160 3.88 -4.90 2.56
CA CYS A 160 4.38 -3.60 3.02
C CYS A 160 5.84 -3.62 3.50
N HIS A 161 6.42 -4.81 3.71
CA HIS A 161 7.77 -4.98 4.27
C HIS A 161 7.98 -4.46 5.70
N SER A 162 6.92 -4.03 6.37
CA SER A 162 6.95 -3.65 7.79
C SER A 162 6.89 -4.86 8.72
N TYR A 163 7.38 -4.66 9.94
CA TYR A 163 7.28 -5.63 11.04
C TYR A 163 5.92 -5.49 11.73
N GLU A 164 5.01 -6.41 11.43
CA GLU A 164 3.60 -6.34 11.81
C GLU A 164 3.07 -7.69 12.29
N GLU A 165 1.88 -7.72 12.87
CA GLU A 165 1.16 -8.98 13.09
C GLU A 165 0.81 -9.62 11.74
N VAL A 166 1.36 -10.81 11.48
CA VAL A 166 1.24 -11.48 10.19
C VAL A 166 0.48 -12.80 10.27
N GLY A 167 0.05 -13.29 9.12
CA GLY A 167 -0.46 -14.65 8.93
C GLY A 167 -0.01 -15.19 7.58
N MET A 168 0.03 -16.52 7.45
CA MET A 168 0.35 -17.17 6.20
C MET A 168 -0.86 -17.11 5.26
N PHE A 169 -0.73 -16.39 4.15
CA PHE A 169 -1.67 -16.46 3.04
C PHE A 169 -1.22 -17.54 2.06
N THR A 170 -2.11 -18.44 1.65
CA THR A 170 -1.80 -19.52 0.69
C THR A 170 -2.87 -19.60 -0.40
N ALA A 171 -2.46 -19.44 -1.66
CA ALA A 171 -3.31 -19.63 -2.83
C ALA A 171 -2.97 -20.93 -3.56
N GLU A 172 -3.98 -21.55 -4.16
CA GLU A 172 -3.83 -22.69 -5.07
C GLU A 172 -3.72 -22.19 -6.50
N ILE A 173 -2.60 -22.51 -7.14
CA ILE A 173 -2.27 -22.13 -8.50
C ILE A 173 -2.27 -23.39 -9.37
N LYS A 174 -2.80 -23.29 -10.59
CA LYS A 174 -2.75 -24.42 -11.53
C LYS A 174 -1.29 -24.75 -11.85
N GLY A 175 -0.95 -26.03 -11.76
CA GLY A 175 0.35 -26.53 -12.17
C GLY A 175 0.49 -26.59 -13.69
N THR A 176 1.72 -26.83 -14.15
CA THR A 176 2.05 -26.96 -15.58
C THR A 176 1.44 -28.21 -16.20
N VAL A 177 1.22 -29.26 -15.41
CA VAL A 177 0.53 -30.48 -15.82
C VAL A 177 -0.96 -30.34 -15.51
N GLN A 178 -1.80 -30.62 -16.51
CA GLN A 178 -3.25 -30.55 -16.37
C GLN A 178 -3.74 -31.40 -15.18
N GLY A 179 -4.55 -30.80 -14.31
CA GLY A 179 -5.07 -31.45 -13.10
C GLY A 179 -4.16 -31.34 -11.87
N THR A 180 -2.93 -30.82 -12.00
CA THR A 180 -2.06 -30.55 -10.84
C THR A 180 -2.26 -29.13 -10.31
N PHE A 181 -2.04 -28.96 -9.01
CA PHE A 181 -2.08 -27.67 -8.32
C PHE A 181 -0.83 -27.51 -7.46
N THR A 182 -0.33 -26.29 -7.37
CA THR A 182 0.75 -25.92 -6.46
C THR A 182 0.22 -24.87 -5.49
N GLN A 183 0.48 -25.08 -4.20
CA GLN A 183 0.20 -24.07 -3.19
C GLN A 183 1.36 -23.08 -3.14
N ARG A 184 1.05 -21.79 -3.23
CA ARG A 184 2.02 -20.72 -3.02
C ARG A 184 1.49 -19.74 -2.00
N GLY A 185 2.36 -19.32 -1.12
CA GLY A 185 1.99 -18.44 -0.03
C GLY A 185 3.18 -17.71 0.56
N ASN A 186 2.87 -16.66 1.30
CA ASN A 186 3.83 -15.91 2.09
C ASN A 186 3.12 -15.26 3.28
N TYR A 187 3.92 -14.78 4.23
CA TYR A 187 3.42 -14.00 5.35
C TYR A 187 3.01 -12.61 4.89
N ILE A 188 1.77 -12.24 5.21
CA ILE A 188 1.20 -10.91 4.98
C ILE A 188 0.51 -10.42 6.26
N CYS A 189 0.31 -9.10 6.39
CA CYS A 189 -0.38 -8.54 7.54
C CYS A 189 -1.76 -9.15 7.76
N GLN A 190 -2.12 -9.34 9.02
CA GLN A 190 -3.48 -9.71 9.41
C GLN A 190 -4.44 -8.55 9.11
N ASP A 191 -4.07 -7.36 9.58
CA ASP A 191 -4.76 -6.10 9.32
C ASP A 191 -4.34 -5.52 7.97
N SER A 192 -5.29 -5.42 7.05
CA SER A 192 -5.07 -4.85 5.72
C SER A 192 -5.04 -3.32 5.73
N GLU A 193 -5.66 -2.65 6.70
CA GLU A 193 -5.61 -1.19 6.82
C GLU A 193 -4.23 -0.75 7.28
N ALA A 194 -3.72 -1.34 8.37
CA ALA A 194 -2.34 -1.13 8.81
C ALA A 194 -1.32 -1.47 7.71
N CYS A 195 -1.58 -2.52 6.92
CA CYS A 195 -0.72 -2.85 5.79
C CYS A 195 -0.74 -1.78 4.70
N ASN A 196 -1.91 -1.22 4.38
CA ASN A 196 -2.03 -0.15 3.39
C ASN A 196 -1.33 1.15 3.84
N GLN A 197 -1.39 1.49 5.12
CA GLN A 197 -0.68 2.64 5.69
C GLN A 197 0.84 2.46 5.69
N ASN A 198 1.31 1.22 5.75
CA ASN A 198 2.72 0.85 5.73
C ASN A 198 3.29 0.65 4.31
N LEU A 199 2.47 0.63 3.25
CA LEU A 199 2.95 0.47 1.89
C LEU A 199 3.70 1.74 1.46
N LEU A 200 5.02 1.62 1.24
CA LEU A 200 5.86 2.71 0.74
C LEU A 200 6.16 2.62 -0.76
N THR A 201 5.89 1.46 -1.37
CA THR A 201 5.99 1.18 -2.82
C THR A 201 4.92 0.17 -3.19
N LEU A 202 4.52 0.10 -4.46
CA LEU A 202 3.59 -0.92 -4.96
C LEU A 202 4.28 -2.18 -5.49
N ASP A 203 5.60 -2.17 -5.65
CA ASP A 203 6.35 -3.24 -6.32
C ASP A 203 6.07 -4.61 -5.71
N ARG A 204 6.18 -4.71 -4.38
CA ARG A 204 5.96 -5.97 -3.66
C ARG A 204 4.51 -6.45 -3.73
N LEU A 205 3.56 -5.52 -3.69
CA LEU A 205 2.14 -5.82 -3.87
C LEU A 205 1.89 -6.37 -5.28
N HIS A 206 2.38 -5.68 -6.32
CA HIS A 206 2.22 -6.11 -7.71
C HIS A 206 2.92 -7.44 -7.99
N ASP A 207 4.13 -7.64 -7.49
CA ASP A 207 4.87 -8.90 -7.57
C ASP A 207 4.08 -10.05 -6.93
N PHE A 208 3.52 -9.80 -5.73
CA PHE A 208 2.69 -10.77 -5.03
C PHE A 208 1.44 -11.14 -5.84
N MET A 209 0.72 -10.14 -6.35
CA MET A 209 -0.46 -10.34 -7.21
C MET A 209 -0.10 -11.10 -8.50
N LEU A 210 1.02 -10.80 -9.14
CA LEU A 210 1.48 -11.45 -10.36
C LEU A 210 1.86 -12.91 -10.13
N ARG A 211 2.59 -13.21 -9.04
CA ARG A 211 3.04 -14.58 -8.71
C ARG A 211 1.88 -15.53 -8.38
N LEU A 212 0.76 -14.99 -7.90
CA LEU A 212 -0.39 -15.76 -7.41
C LEU A 212 -1.60 -15.76 -8.35
N SER A 213 -1.50 -15.10 -9.50
CA SER A 213 -2.56 -15.03 -10.51
C SER A 213 -2.27 -15.84 -11.78
N LYS A 214 -1.16 -16.59 -11.77
CA LYS A 214 -0.83 -17.55 -12.83
C LYS A 214 -1.61 -18.86 -12.66
#